data_AF-A0A523Y7Q3-F1
#
_entry.id   AF-A0A523Y7Q3-F1
#
_cell.length_a   1.000
_cell.length_b   1.000
_cell.length_c   1.000
_cell.angle_alpha   90.00
_cell.angle_beta   90.00
_cell.angle_gamma   90.00
#
_symmetry.space_group_name_H-M   'P 1'
#
loop_
_entity.id
_entity.type
_entity.pdbx_description
1 polymer ?
#
loop_
_entity_poly.entity_id
_entity_poly.type
_entity_poly.pdbx_seq_one_letter_code
_entity_poly.pdbx_strand_id
1 'polypeptide(L)'
;MDTNSETKKVGAVLVLGGGIGGIQASLDLAESGFLVYLVESSPAIGGIMAQLDKTFPTNDCSMCILAPKLVEAGRHLNIELITNAEVEEVSGEAGRFRVKIVRKPRYIDLEKCTGCGLCAQTELPPESELKETEGEIWVDRIMIDESKCIQCGDCVQACIEENKERQGLTNIAFQQRQFLWLPPEERGGRAPETLMQTIALMDVASRNDFWQRELSKCIKCYGCRDVCPICICDECDLESADWIALGQIPPDFPLFHLIRAYHVADSCVGCGACEATCPMNIPLLSIHNWVHRQDPQKLFEFVPGLDPETRRKLINNVKRTPIAKRKVRA
;
A
#
# COMPACT_ATOMS: atom_id res chain seq x y z
N MET A 1 -53.04 28.70 -28.21
CA MET A 1 -53.16 27.23 -28.05
C MET A 1 -51.98 26.64 -28.79
N ASP A 2 -50.96 26.21 -28.06
CA ASP A 2 -49.99 25.18 -28.48
C ASP A 2 -49.47 24.55 -27.18
N THR A 3 -50.37 23.81 -26.52
CA THR A 3 -50.12 23.01 -25.33
C THR A 3 -49.61 21.64 -25.76
N ASN A 4 -48.45 21.58 -26.41
CA ASN A 4 -47.76 20.32 -26.67
C ASN A 4 -46.24 20.47 -26.60
N SER A 5 -45.76 20.99 -25.48
CA SER A 5 -44.40 20.73 -25.01
C SER A 5 -44.40 19.34 -24.38
N GLU A 6 -44.45 18.28 -25.19
CA GLU A 6 -43.89 16.99 -24.76
C GLU A 6 -42.45 17.31 -24.30
N THR A 7 -42.19 17.19 -23.00
CA THR A 7 -40.90 17.49 -22.40
C THR A 7 -39.84 16.70 -23.15
N LYS A 8 -39.07 17.38 -24.01
CA LYS A 8 -37.99 16.77 -24.79
C LYS A 8 -37.05 16.15 -23.76
N LYS A 9 -37.03 14.82 -23.70
CA LYS A 9 -36.23 14.07 -22.73
C LYS A 9 -34.76 14.26 -23.10
N VAL A 10 -34.11 15.19 -22.42
CA VAL A 10 -32.68 15.49 -22.58
C VAL A 10 -31.97 14.96 -21.34
N GLY A 11 -30.96 14.13 -21.54
CA GLY A 11 -30.18 13.54 -20.45
C GLY A 11 -28.92 12.85 -20.96
N ALA A 12 -28.06 12.46 -20.02
CA ALA A 12 -26.93 11.58 -20.28
C ALA A 12 -27.42 10.13 -20.48
N VAL A 13 -26.64 9.33 -21.21
CA VAL A 13 -26.94 7.93 -21.47
C VAL A 13 -26.02 7.03 -20.65
N LEU A 14 -26.57 5.99 -20.04
CA LEU A 14 -25.80 4.95 -19.37
C LEU A 14 -25.79 3.69 -20.24
N VAL A 15 -24.61 3.22 -20.61
CA VAL A 15 -24.41 1.96 -21.36
C VAL A 15 -23.83 0.93 -20.40
N LEU A 16 -24.44 -0.26 -20.34
CA LEU A 16 -24.02 -1.36 -19.48
C LEU A 16 -23.34 -2.45 -20.31
N GLY A 17 -22.08 -2.74 -19.98
CA GLY A 17 -21.24 -3.71 -20.67
C GLY A 17 -20.38 -3.08 -21.77
N GLY A 18 -19.07 -3.16 -21.60
CA GLY A 18 -18.05 -2.65 -22.52
C GLY A 18 -17.58 -3.68 -23.55
N GLY A 19 -18.44 -4.57 -24.01
CA GLY A 19 -18.16 -5.39 -25.21
C GLY A 19 -18.27 -4.58 -26.51
N ILE A 20 -18.03 -5.20 -27.67
CA ILE A 20 -18.08 -4.52 -28.98
C ILE A 20 -19.38 -3.74 -29.20
N GLY A 21 -20.54 -4.29 -28.81
CA GLY A 21 -21.84 -3.64 -28.96
C GLY A 21 -21.99 -2.41 -28.07
N GLY A 22 -21.54 -2.49 -26.81
CA GLY A 22 -21.60 -1.37 -25.87
C GLY A 22 -20.64 -0.25 -26.24
N ILE A 23 -19.41 -0.61 -26.65
CA ILE A 23 -18.42 0.34 -27.16
C ILE A 23 -18.97 1.10 -28.36
N GLN A 24 -19.52 0.38 -29.35
CA GLN A 24 -20.09 1.02 -30.54
C GLN A 24 -21.27 1.94 -30.19
N ALA A 25 -22.20 1.47 -29.35
CA ALA A 25 -23.32 2.29 -28.91
C ALA A 25 -22.85 3.56 -28.18
N SER A 26 -21.83 3.45 -27.33
CA SER A 26 -21.26 4.61 -26.65
C SER A 26 -20.62 5.60 -27.62
N LEU A 27 -19.87 5.12 -28.62
CA LEU A 27 -19.26 5.98 -29.64
C LEU A 27 -20.33 6.73 -30.46
N ASP A 28 -21.31 6.01 -31.00
CA ASP A 28 -22.38 6.60 -31.83
C ASP A 28 -23.17 7.68 -31.07
N LEU A 29 -23.47 7.41 -29.79
CA LEU A 29 -24.16 8.36 -28.92
C LEU A 29 -23.28 9.57 -28.58
N ALA A 30 -22.00 9.35 -28.34
CA ALA A 30 -21.05 10.40 -27.98
C ALA A 30 -20.75 11.33 -29.16
N GLU A 31 -20.63 10.78 -30.38
CA GLU A 31 -20.53 11.52 -31.64
C GLU A 31 -21.81 12.31 -31.96
N SER A 32 -22.96 11.77 -31.57
CA SER A 32 -24.25 12.47 -31.64
C SER A 32 -24.39 13.61 -30.60
N GLY A 33 -23.37 13.83 -29.77
CA GLY A 33 -23.28 14.92 -28.81
C GLY A 33 -23.88 14.62 -27.43
N PHE A 34 -24.20 13.36 -27.12
CA PHE A 34 -24.66 12.97 -25.79
C PHE A 34 -23.49 12.67 -24.85
N LEU A 35 -23.63 13.01 -23.57
CA LEU A 35 -22.74 12.50 -22.52
C LEU A 35 -23.10 11.05 -22.25
N VAL A 36 -22.11 10.16 -22.29
CA VAL A 36 -22.28 8.72 -22.12
C VAL A 36 -21.47 8.23 -20.93
N TYR A 37 -22.11 7.53 -20.01
CA TYR A 37 -21.46 6.75 -18.97
C TYR A 37 -21.38 5.30 -19.46
N LEU A 38 -20.17 4.75 -19.62
CA LEU A 38 -19.97 3.35 -20.02
C LEU A 38 -19.51 2.55 -18.81
N VAL A 39 -20.38 1.68 -18.29
CA VAL A 39 -20.10 0.83 -17.11
C VAL A 39 -19.69 -0.57 -17.54
N GLU A 40 -18.56 -1.04 -17.04
CA GLU A 40 -18.04 -2.40 -17.26
C GLU A 40 -17.70 -3.08 -15.93
N SER A 41 -18.22 -4.29 -15.76
CA SER A 41 -17.99 -5.17 -14.62
C SER A 41 -16.52 -5.60 -14.48
N SER A 42 -15.84 -5.80 -15.61
CA SER A 42 -14.47 -6.26 -15.72
C SER A 42 -13.45 -5.14 -15.51
N PRO A 43 -12.17 -5.47 -15.25
CA PRO A 43 -11.09 -4.49 -15.13
C PRO A 43 -10.85 -3.67 -16.41
N ALA A 44 -11.24 -4.20 -17.58
CA ALA A 44 -11.03 -3.63 -18.90
C ALA A 44 -12.26 -3.84 -19.80
N ILE A 45 -12.38 -3.01 -20.84
CA ILE A 45 -13.40 -3.12 -21.89
C ILE A 45 -12.87 -3.97 -23.06
N GLY A 46 -13.78 -4.51 -23.87
CA GLY A 46 -13.50 -5.36 -25.02
C GLY A 46 -14.36 -6.63 -25.04
N GLY A 47 -14.72 -7.14 -23.87
CA GLY A 47 -15.55 -8.33 -23.71
C GLY A 47 -14.95 -9.58 -24.37
N ILE A 48 -15.80 -10.50 -24.83
CA ILE A 48 -15.38 -11.77 -25.45
C ILE A 48 -14.58 -11.55 -26.73
N MET A 49 -14.89 -10.51 -27.50
CA MET A 49 -14.21 -10.25 -28.78
C MET A 49 -12.70 -10.01 -28.60
N ALA A 50 -12.28 -9.43 -27.48
CA ALA A 50 -10.87 -9.23 -27.14
C ALA A 50 -10.12 -10.54 -26.80
N GLN A 51 -10.82 -11.66 -26.70
CA GLN A 51 -10.27 -12.99 -26.42
C GLN A 51 -10.19 -13.86 -27.67
N LEU A 52 -10.84 -13.45 -28.77
CA LEU A 52 -10.81 -14.19 -30.03
C LEU A 52 -9.51 -13.90 -30.78
N ASP A 53 -8.98 -14.87 -31.52
CA ASP A 53 -7.87 -14.62 -32.46
C ASP A 53 -8.41 -13.95 -33.74
N LYS A 54 -9.45 -14.56 -34.33
CA LYS A 54 -10.02 -14.13 -35.62
C LYS A 54 -11.54 -14.07 -35.65
N THR A 55 -12.07 -13.26 -36.55
CA THR A 55 -13.53 -13.10 -36.73
C THR A 55 -13.98 -13.61 -38.09
N PHE A 56 -14.97 -14.51 -38.10
CA PHE A 56 -15.65 -14.90 -39.34
C PHE A 56 -16.53 -13.73 -39.86
N PRO A 57 -16.83 -13.65 -41.17
CA PRO A 57 -16.37 -14.52 -42.27
C PRO A 57 -15.03 -14.09 -42.90
N THR A 58 -14.57 -12.88 -42.60
CA THR A 58 -13.37 -12.29 -43.24
C THR A 58 -12.06 -12.89 -42.74
N ASN A 59 -12.09 -13.54 -41.58
CA ASN A 59 -10.92 -14.11 -40.91
C ASN A 59 -9.85 -13.06 -40.58
N ASP A 60 -10.31 -11.83 -40.33
CA ASP A 60 -9.50 -10.73 -39.82
C ASP A 60 -9.11 -10.99 -38.36
N CYS A 61 -7.98 -10.43 -37.95
CA CYS A 61 -7.60 -10.37 -36.53
C CYS A 61 -8.64 -9.56 -35.76
N SER A 62 -9.20 -10.16 -34.70
CA SER A 62 -10.24 -9.53 -33.87
C SER A 62 -9.76 -8.19 -33.30
N MET A 63 -8.51 -8.15 -32.84
CA MET A 63 -7.91 -6.98 -32.20
C MET A 63 -7.64 -5.87 -33.20
N CYS A 64 -7.38 -6.17 -34.47
CA CYS A 64 -7.23 -5.15 -35.51
C CYS A 64 -8.52 -4.33 -35.71
N ILE A 65 -9.68 -4.96 -35.50
CA ILE A 65 -10.99 -4.30 -35.63
C ILE A 65 -11.39 -3.63 -34.31
N LEU A 66 -11.11 -4.29 -33.19
CA LEU A 66 -11.56 -3.85 -31.87
C LEU A 66 -10.66 -2.76 -31.26
N ALA A 67 -9.34 -2.86 -31.39
CA ALA A 67 -8.39 -1.94 -30.74
C ALA A 67 -8.61 -0.46 -31.08
N PRO A 68 -8.88 -0.06 -32.34
CA PRO A 68 -9.19 1.34 -32.65
C PRO A 68 -10.39 1.86 -31.84
N LYS A 69 -11.45 1.05 -31.71
CA LYS A 69 -12.67 1.41 -30.96
C LYS A 69 -12.42 1.49 -29.45
N LEU A 70 -11.58 0.62 -28.91
CA LEU A 70 -11.18 0.67 -27.49
C LEU A 70 -10.44 1.97 -27.17
N VAL A 71 -9.48 2.34 -28.03
CA VAL A 71 -8.69 3.57 -27.86
C VAL A 71 -9.58 4.80 -28.00
N GLU A 72 -10.47 4.80 -28.98
CA GLU A 72 -11.40 5.90 -29.24
C GLU A 72 -12.35 6.09 -28.06
N ALA A 73 -13.04 5.04 -27.64
CA ALA A 73 -13.97 5.11 -26.50
C ALA A 73 -13.27 5.49 -25.19
N GLY A 74 -12.03 5.02 -24.99
CA GLY A 74 -11.24 5.35 -23.80
C GLY A 74 -10.69 6.78 -23.75
N ARG A 75 -10.64 7.49 -24.88
CA ARG A 75 -10.14 8.88 -24.99
C ARG A 75 -11.23 9.89 -25.33
N HIS A 76 -12.45 9.44 -25.60
CA HIS A 76 -13.53 10.31 -26.04
C HIS A 76 -14.00 11.23 -24.90
N LEU A 77 -14.04 12.55 -25.14
CA LEU A 77 -14.38 13.56 -24.12
C LEU A 77 -15.80 13.43 -23.56
N ASN A 78 -16.74 12.95 -24.38
CA ASN A 78 -18.13 12.72 -23.97
C ASN A 78 -18.40 11.30 -23.43
N ILE A 79 -17.37 10.46 -23.25
CA ILE A 79 -17.53 9.11 -22.69
C ILE A 79 -16.81 9.04 -21.34
N GLU A 80 -17.57 8.84 -20.27
CA GLU A 80 -17.02 8.55 -18.95
C GLU A 80 -16.99 7.03 -18.74
N LEU A 81 -15.78 6.47 -18.75
CA LEU A 81 -15.57 5.03 -18.63
C LEU A 81 -15.44 4.61 -17.15
N ILE A 82 -16.39 3.82 -16.68
CA ILE A 82 -16.45 3.30 -15.31
C ILE A 82 -16.24 1.78 -15.35
N THR A 83 -15.00 1.35 -15.10
CA THR A 83 -14.61 -0.08 -15.12
C THR A 83 -14.48 -0.64 -13.71
N ASN A 84 -14.51 -1.97 -13.62
CA ASN A 84 -14.60 -2.71 -12.35
C ASN A 84 -15.81 -2.27 -11.53
N ALA A 85 -16.96 -2.10 -12.19
CA ALA A 85 -18.15 -1.54 -11.58
C ALA A 85 -19.41 -2.24 -12.07
N GLU A 86 -20.37 -2.39 -11.16
CA GLU A 86 -21.64 -3.06 -11.41
C GLU A 86 -22.78 -2.14 -10.98
N VAL A 87 -23.90 -2.23 -11.69
CA VAL A 87 -25.13 -1.52 -11.32
C VAL A 87 -25.85 -2.31 -10.23
N GLU A 88 -26.15 -1.64 -9.13
CA GLU A 88 -26.88 -2.23 -8.00
C GLU A 88 -28.38 -1.92 -8.09
N GLU A 89 -28.71 -0.67 -8.44
CA GLU A 89 -30.10 -0.20 -8.44
C GLU A 89 -30.33 0.82 -9.55
N VAL A 90 -31.47 0.73 -10.23
CA VAL A 90 -31.95 1.70 -11.21
C VAL A 90 -33.34 2.16 -10.76
N SER A 91 -33.49 3.47 -10.57
CA SER A 91 -34.75 4.10 -10.19
C SER A 91 -35.07 5.30 -11.10
N GLY A 92 -36.33 5.72 -11.12
CA GLY A 92 -36.78 6.87 -11.92
C GLY A 92 -37.47 6.48 -13.23
N GLU A 93 -37.58 7.44 -14.13
CA GLU A 93 -38.33 7.33 -15.39
C GLU A 93 -37.50 7.82 -16.59
N ALA A 94 -37.98 7.53 -17.80
CA ALA A 94 -37.27 7.89 -19.03
C ALA A 94 -36.93 9.39 -19.09
N GLY A 95 -35.63 9.70 -19.14
CA GLY A 95 -35.08 11.06 -19.13
C GLY A 95 -34.61 11.54 -17.75
N ARG A 96 -34.92 10.81 -16.67
CA ARG A 96 -34.54 11.13 -15.28
C ARG A 96 -34.25 9.85 -14.48
N PHE A 97 -33.35 9.03 -14.98
CA PHE A 97 -32.88 7.86 -14.25
C PHE A 97 -31.88 8.26 -13.16
N ARG A 98 -31.99 7.62 -12.00
CA ARG A 98 -30.98 7.62 -10.95
C ARG A 98 -30.47 6.19 -10.81
N VAL A 99 -29.18 6.02 -11.07
CA VAL A 99 -28.52 4.71 -11.05
C VAL A 99 -27.48 4.69 -9.95
N LYS A 100 -27.52 3.65 -9.10
CA LYS A 100 -26.52 3.38 -8.09
C LYS A 100 -25.53 2.36 -8.64
N ILE A 101 -24.25 2.74 -8.68
CA ILE A 101 -23.16 1.93 -9.22
C ILE A 101 -22.20 1.61 -8.08
N VAL A 102 -21.86 0.33 -7.94
CA VAL A 102 -20.86 -0.15 -6.99
C VAL A 102 -19.57 -0.36 -7.76
N ARG A 103 -18.53 0.42 -7.42
CA ARG A 103 -17.19 0.26 -7.97
C ARG A 103 -16.36 -0.61 -7.04
N LYS A 104 -15.92 -1.76 -7.53
CA LYS A 104 -15.07 -2.68 -6.77
C LYS A 104 -13.67 -2.06 -6.61
N PRO A 105 -13.03 -2.19 -5.44
CA PRO A 105 -11.70 -1.66 -5.21
C PRO A 105 -10.70 -2.37 -6.13
N ARG A 106 -9.82 -1.61 -6.77
CA ARG A 106 -8.69 -2.17 -7.53
C ARG A 106 -7.47 -2.43 -6.65
N TYR A 107 -7.44 -1.83 -5.46
CA TYR A 107 -6.28 -1.74 -4.57
C TYR A 107 -5.06 -1.05 -5.23
N ILE A 108 -5.32 -0.23 -6.25
CA ILE A 108 -4.34 0.58 -6.98
C ILE A 108 -4.90 1.99 -7.15
N ASP A 109 -4.08 3.00 -6.90
CA ASP A 109 -4.35 4.39 -7.23
C ASP A 109 -4.18 4.59 -8.74
N LEU A 110 -5.32 4.73 -9.44
CA LEU A 110 -5.36 4.86 -10.90
C LEU A 110 -4.81 6.20 -11.41
N GLU A 111 -4.78 7.25 -10.59
CA GLU A 111 -4.22 8.55 -11.02
C GLU A 111 -2.69 8.50 -11.05
N LYS A 112 -2.09 7.64 -10.23
CA LYS A 112 -0.63 7.47 -10.15
C LYS A 112 -0.13 6.29 -10.98
N CYS A 113 -0.96 5.28 -11.23
CA CYS A 113 -0.58 4.08 -11.96
C CYS A 113 -0.21 4.40 -13.43
N THR A 114 0.99 3.99 -13.84
CA THR A 114 1.48 4.11 -15.21
C THR A 114 1.11 2.92 -16.10
N GLY A 115 0.66 1.81 -15.51
CA GLY A 115 0.32 0.59 -16.25
C GLY A 115 1.52 -0.22 -16.74
N CYS A 116 2.72 -0.03 -16.17
CA CYS A 116 3.96 -0.69 -16.60
C CYS A 116 4.00 -2.23 -16.48
N GLY A 117 3.09 -2.84 -15.72
CA GLY A 117 2.98 -4.31 -15.62
C GLY A 117 4.01 -5.02 -14.72
N LEU A 118 5.07 -4.33 -14.26
CA LEU A 118 6.14 -4.95 -13.45
C LEU A 118 5.65 -5.60 -12.16
N CYS A 119 4.62 -5.03 -11.53
CA CYS A 119 4.05 -5.58 -10.31
C CYS A 119 3.43 -6.98 -10.52
N ALA A 120 2.95 -7.29 -11.73
CA ALA A 120 2.42 -8.60 -12.08
C ALA A 120 3.52 -9.64 -12.40
N GLN A 121 4.77 -9.21 -12.55
CA GLN A 121 5.91 -10.08 -12.84
C GLN A 121 6.60 -10.60 -11.57
N THR A 122 6.23 -10.07 -10.39
CA THR A 122 6.92 -10.34 -9.11
C THR A 122 6.65 -11.72 -8.52
N GLU A 123 5.43 -12.22 -8.69
CA GLU A 123 5.06 -13.59 -8.31
C GLU A 123 4.22 -14.19 -9.43
N LEU A 124 4.80 -15.16 -10.15
CA LEU A 124 3.99 -16.04 -10.99
C LEU A 124 3.91 -17.39 -10.29
N PRO A 125 2.74 -17.82 -9.80
CA PRO A 125 2.45 -19.24 -9.70
C PRO A 125 2.66 -19.86 -11.09
N PRO A 126 3.26 -21.06 -11.21
CA PRO A 126 3.53 -21.71 -12.50
C PRO A 126 2.28 -21.98 -13.35
N GLU A 127 1.08 -21.76 -12.81
CA GLU A 127 -0.22 -22.01 -13.44
C GLU A 127 -0.99 -20.73 -13.82
N SER A 128 -0.39 -19.53 -13.71
CA SER A 128 -1.10 -18.31 -14.13
C SER A 128 -1.18 -18.20 -15.65
N GLU A 129 -2.40 -18.27 -16.21
CA GLU A 129 -2.69 -18.01 -17.63
C GLU A 129 -2.44 -16.53 -17.97
N LEU A 130 -1.18 -16.18 -18.20
CA LEU A 130 -0.80 -14.89 -18.78
C LEU A 130 -0.82 -14.98 -20.30
N LYS A 131 -1.22 -13.88 -20.95
CA LYS A 131 -1.11 -13.74 -22.41
C LYS A 131 0.33 -13.31 -22.74
N GLU A 132 1.10 -14.20 -23.36
CA GLU A 132 2.38 -13.84 -23.98
C GLU A 132 2.15 -13.25 -25.38
N THR A 133 2.79 -12.14 -25.71
CA THR A 133 2.83 -11.58 -27.06
C THR A 133 4.25 -11.11 -27.34
N GLU A 134 4.87 -11.60 -28.42
CA GLU A 134 6.26 -11.26 -28.81
C GLU A 134 7.34 -11.50 -27.73
N GLY A 135 7.10 -12.43 -26.78
CA GLY A 135 8.02 -12.73 -25.69
C GLY A 135 7.90 -11.78 -24.48
N GLU A 136 6.93 -10.87 -24.50
CA GLU A 136 6.59 -10.01 -23.37
C GLU A 136 5.25 -10.44 -22.74
N ILE A 137 5.19 -10.38 -21.41
CA ILE A 137 3.98 -10.64 -20.63
C ILE A 137 3.13 -9.37 -20.62
N TRP A 138 1.93 -9.42 -21.19
CA TRP A 138 0.99 -8.29 -21.24
C TRP A 138 -0.14 -8.42 -20.22
N VAL A 139 -0.37 -7.37 -19.42
CA VAL A 139 -1.45 -7.33 -18.41
C VAL A 139 -2.35 -6.13 -18.65
N ASP A 140 -3.59 -6.38 -19.05
CA ASP A 140 -4.59 -5.35 -19.24
C ASP A 140 -5.05 -4.81 -17.86
N ARG A 141 -4.72 -3.54 -17.58
CA ARG A 141 -5.11 -2.76 -16.38
C ARG A 141 -5.10 -3.57 -15.06
N ILE A 142 -3.98 -3.51 -14.36
CA ILE A 142 -3.70 -4.25 -13.12
C ILE A 142 -4.81 -4.06 -12.07
N MET A 143 -5.17 -5.17 -11.42
CA MET A 143 -6.04 -5.25 -10.25
C MET A 143 -5.49 -6.34 -9.33
N ILE A 144 -5.61 -6.15 -8.02
CA ILE A 144 -5.29 -7.19 -7.04
C ILE A 144 -6.55 -8.02 -6.79
N ASP A 145 -6.49 -9.32 -7.07
CA ASP A 145 -7.51 -10.30 -6.70
C ASP A 145 -7.31 -10.70 -5.23
N GLU A 146 -8.16 -10.18 -4.35
CA GLU A 146 -8.09 -10.43 -2.91
C GLU A 146 -8.25 -11.92 -2.56
N SER A 147 -8.98 -12.69 -3.37
CA SER A 147 -9.16 -14.13 -3.13
C SER A 147 -7.86 -14.93 -3.28
N LYS A 148 -6.89 -14.39 -4.03
CA LYS A 148 -5.60 -15.02 -4.32
C LYS A 148 -4.42 -14.30 -3.66
N CYS A 149 -4.62 -13.07 -3.20
CA CYS A 149 -3.56 -12.26 -2.63
C CYS A 149 -3.14 -12.75 -1.23
N ILE A 150 -1.89 -13.18 -1.11
CA ILE A 150 -1.28 -13.56 0.18
C ILE A 150 -0.68 -12.37 0.95
N GLN A 151 -0.81 -11.15 0.40
CA GLN A 151 -0.31 -9.89 0.98
C GLN A 151 1.22 -9.87 1.23
N CYS A 152 2.01 -10.53 0.38
CA CYS A 152 3.49 -10.55 0.47
C CYS A 152 4.13 -9.15 0.32
N GLY A 153 3.55 -8.30 -0.54
CA GLY A 153 3.99 -6.93 -0.77
C GLY A 153 5.00 -6.73 -1.91
N ASP A 154 5.35 -7.79 -2.65
CA ASP A 154 6.35 -7.71 -3.73
C ASP A 154 5.90 -6.82 -4.89
N CYS A 155 4.60 -6.87 -5.23
CA CYS A 155 3.99 -5.99 -6.22
C CYS A 155 4.15 -4.50 -5.87
N VAL A 156 4.17 -4.17 -4.57
CA VAL A 156 4.40 -2.81 -4.07
C VAL A 156 5.88 -2.44 -4.22
N GLN A 157 6.79 -3.35 -3.92
CA GLN A 157 8.22 -3.11 -4.06
C GLN A 157 8.61 -2.85 -5.52
N ALA A 158 8.12 -3.66 -6.46
CA ALA A 158 8.33 -3.43 -7.89
C ALA A 158 7.73 -2.09 -8.35
N CYS A 159 6.56 -1.71 -7.84
CA CYS A 159 5.97 -0.41 -8.16
C CYS A 159 6.82 0.76 -7.64
N ILE A 160 7.43 0.64 -6.45
CA ILE A 160 8.30 1.67 -5.86
C ILE A 160 9.60 1.82 -6.66
N GLU A 161 10.21 0.70 -7.05
CA GLU A 161 11.48 0.69 -7.79
C GLU A 161 11.34 1.36 -9.15
N GLU A 162 10.25 1.07 -9.86
CA GLU A 162 9.96 1.65 -11.17
C GLU A 162 9.44 3.09 -11.06
N ASN A 163 8.44 3.32 -10.21
CA ASN A 163 7.70 4.58 -10.16
C ASN A 163 8.03 5.36 -8.89
N LYS A 164 9.30 5.76 -8.73
CA LYS A 164 9.84 6.41 -7.51
C LYS A 164 9.02 7.60 -7.02
N GLU A 165 8.46 8.41 -7.92
CA GLU A 165 7.73 9.64 -7.61
C GLU A 165 6.20 9.51 -7.69
N ARG A 166 5.68 8.52 -8.45
CA ARG A 166 4.23 8.33 -8.69
C ARG A 166 3.83 6.86 -8.51
N GLN A 167 3.82 6.43 -7.25
CA GLN A 167 3.52 5.05 -6.89
C GLN A 167 2.01 4.80 -6.94
N GLY A 168 1.56 3.97 -7.89
CA GLY A 168 0.17 3.53 -8.00
C GLY A 168 -0.21 2.46 -6.97
N LEU A 169 0.75 1.63 -6.58
CA LEU A 169 0.60 0.65 -5.50
C LEU A 169 1.24 1.21 -4.24
N THR A 170 0.47 1.27 -3.15
CA THR A 170 0.97 1.65 -1.84
C THR A 170 0.44 0.65 -0.83
N ASN A 171 1.29 0.05 -0.01
CA ASN A 171 0.77 -0.69 1.14
C ASN A 171 0.21 0.30 2.17
N ILE A 172 -0.81 -0.12 2.94
CA ILE A 172 -1.37 0.66 4.06
C ILE A 172 -0.25 1.14 4.99
N ALA A 173 0.76 0.30 5.20
CA ALA A 173 1.93 0.66 5.99
C ALA A 173 2.71 1.86 5.41
N PHE A 174 2.78 2.04 4.09
CA PHE A 174 3.49 3.11 3.40
C PHE A 174 2.69 4.41 3.46
N GLN A 175 1.37 4.34 3.26
CA GLN A 175 0.48 5.49 3.48
C GLN A 175 0.52 5.96 4.94
N GLN A 176 0.47 5.03 5.90
CA GLN A 176 0.63 5.34 7.32
C GLN A 176 2.04 5.83 7.67
N ARG A 177 3.07 5.41 6.93
CA ARG A 177 4.48 5.86 7.07
C ARG A 177 4.72 7.25 6.48
N GLN A 178 4.06 7.64 5.39
CA GLN A 178 4.22 8.98 4.78
C GLN A 178 4.00 10.09 5.82
N PHE A 179 3.05 9.91 6.73
CA PHE A 179 2.79 10.84 7.83
C PHE A 179 4.06 11.13 8.68
N LEU A 180 4.87 10.10 8.96
CA LEU A 180 6.05 10.21 9.82
C LEU A 180 7.25 10.84 9.10
N TRP A 181 7.25 10.81 7.76
CA TRP A 181 8.31 11.39 6.94
C TRP A 181 8.12 12.89 6.68
N LEU A 182 6.92 13.42 6.92
CA LEU A 182 6.67 14.86 6.87
C LEU A 182 7.48 15.58 7.97
N PRO A 183 8.02 16.79 7.67
CA PRO A 183 8.57 17.68 8.68
C PRO A 183 7.57 17.92 9.83
N PRO A 184 8.02 18.07 11.09
CA PRO A 184 7.11 18.26 12.23
C PRO A 184 6.06 19.37 12.04
N GLU A 185 6.44 20.44 11.35
CA GLU A 185 5.58 21.60 11.03
C GLU A 185 4.44 21.25 10.06
N GLU A 186 4.64 20.26 9.19
CA GLU A 186 3.67 19.81 8.17
C GLU A 186 2.79 18.64 8.64
N ARG A 187 2.99 18.14 9.86
CA ARG A 187 2.16 17.06 10.45
C ARG A 187 0.84 17.60 11.03
N GLY A 188 0.78 18.89 11.34
CA GLY A 188 -0.42 19.55 11.87
C GLY A 188 -1.55 19.57 10.86
N GLY A 189 -2.77 19.17 11.28
CA GLY A 189 -3.98 19.21 10.46
C GLY A 189 -4.46 17.85 9.92
N ARG A 190 -3.72 16.76 10.14
CA ARG A 190 -4.16 15.38 9.81
C ARG A 190 -4.49 14.61 11.09
N ALA A 191 -5.62 13.90 11.11
CA ALA A 191 -5.99 13.04 12.25
C ALA A 191 -5.07 11.81 12.31
N PRO A 192 -4.49 11.46 13.47
CA PRO A 192 -3.65 10.27 13.60
C PRO A 192 -4.51 9.00 13.55
N GLU A 193 -4.17 8.09 12.64
CA GLU A 193 -4.84 6.79 12.46
C GLU A 193 -4.17 5.67 13.28
N THR A 194 -2.90 5.85 13.66
CA THR A 194 -2.13 4.86 14.43
C THR A 194 -1.55 5.48 15.69
N LEU A 195 -1.32 4.65 16.72
CA LEU A 195 -0.67 5.06 17.97
C LEU A 195 0.67 5.77 17.71
N MET A 196 1.42 5.32 16.72
CA MET A 196 2.70 5.90 16.35
C MET A 196 2.57 7.33 15.79
N GLN A 197 1.52 7.60 15.02
CA GLN A 197 1.21 8.96 14.54
C GLN A 197 0.77 9.86 15.70
N THR A 198 -0.02 9.33 16.65
CA THR A 198 -0.39 10.04 17.88
C THR A 198 0.85 10.46 18.67
N ILE A 199 1.79 9.53 18.90
CA ILE A 199 3.06 9.78 19.61
C ILE A 199 3.94 10.80 18.86
N ALA A 200 3.91 10.78 17.53
CA ALA A 200 4.67 11.70 16.70
C ALA A 200 4.15 13.15 16.71
N LEU A 201 2.87 13.34 17.04
CA LEU A 201 2.25 14.65 17.23
C LEU A 201 2.43 15.21 18.66
N MET A 202 2.80 14.37 19.63
CA MET A 202 3.07 14.83 21.00
C MET A 202 4.32 15.72 21.04
N ASP A 203 4.29 16.74 21.90
CA ASP A 203 5.49 17.47 22.30
C ASP A 203 6.45 16.57 23.10
N VAL A 204 7.67 17.04 23.33
CA VAL A 204 8.73 16.25 23.96
C VAL A 204 8.38 15.83 25.39
N ALA A 205 7.74 16.72 26.17
CA ALA A 205 7.37 16.42 27.55
C ALA A 205 6.24 15.39 27.59
N SER A 206 5.17 15.61 26.83
CA SER A 206 4.04 14.68 26.71
C SER A 206 4.47 13.30 26.20
N ARG A 207 5.43 13.25 25.27
CA ARG A 207 5.99 11.99 24.75
C ARG A 207 6.80 11.26 25.82
N ASN A 208 7.58 11.98 26.62
CA ASN A 208 8.36 11.39 27.71
C ASN A 208 7.42 10.80 28.78
N ASP A 209 6.40 11.55 29.19
CA ASP A 209 5.39 11.09 30.16
C ASP A 209 4.63 9.86 29.65
N PHE A 210 4.27 9.83 28.37
CA PHE A 210 3.66 8.66 27.74
C PHE A 210 4.55 7.42 27.88
N TRP A 211 5.82 7.50 27.48
CA TRP A 211 6.72 6.35 27.55
C TRP A 211 7.04 5.95 28.98
N GLN A 212 7.22 6.91 29.89
CA GLN A 212 7.43 6.62 31.29
C GLN A 212 6.24 5.85 31.88
N ARG A 213 5.01 6.27 31.57
CA ARG A 213 3.79 5.59 32.00
C ARG A 213 3.64 4.19 31.40
N GLU A 214 3.95 4.01 30.13
CA GLU A 214 3.79 2.70 29.47
C GLU A 214 4.89 1.70 29.88
N LEU A 215 6.15 2.13 29.89
CA LEU A 215 7.29 1.25 30.15
C LEU A 215 7.46 0.91 31.65
N SER A 216 7.00 1.77 32.55
CA SER A 216 7.00 1.48 34.01
C SER A 216 6.06 0.34 34.40
N LYS A 217 5.17 -0.11 33.50
CA LYS A 217 4.34 -1.30 33.73
C LYS A 217 5.13 -2.60 33.61
N CYS A 218 6.36 -2.56 33.11
CA CYS A 218 7.12 -3.78 32.78
C CYS A 218 7.45 -4.60 34.02
N ILE A 219 7.07 -5.88 33.98
CA ILE A 219 7.35 -6.85 35.06
C ILE A 219 8.62 -7.68 34.80
N LYS A 220 9.42 -7.31 33.79
CA LYS A 220 10.67 -8.00 33.41
C LYS A 220 10.48 -9.53 33.26
N CYS A 221 9.39 -9.96 32.62
CA CYS A 221 9.08 -11.38 32.38
C CYS A 221 9.76 -11.98 31.14
N TYR A 222 10.48 -11.16 30.36
CA TYR A 222 11.22 -11.54 29.15
C TYR A 222 10.42 -12.16 28.00
N GLY A 223 9.09 -12.27 28.07
CA GLY A 223 8.28 -12.84 26.99
C GLY A 223 8.50 -12.16 25.62
N CYS A 224 8.70 -10.84 25.59
CA CYS A 224 9.00 -10.09 24.36
C CYS A 224 10.38 -10.41 23.73
N ARG A 225 11.31 -10.95 24.54
CA ARG A 225 12.58 -11.49 24.10
C ARG A 225 12.39 -12.90 23.54
N ASP A 226 11.75 -13.76 24.33
CA ASP A 226 11.66 -15.20 24.07
C ASP A 226 10.76 -15.53 22.87
N VAL A 227 9.73 -14.72 22.61
CA VAL A 227 8.86 -14.88 21.44
C VAL A 227 9.53 -14.44 20.12
N CYS A 228 10.65 -13.74 20.18
CA CYS A 228 11.24 -13.09 19.02
C CYS A 228 12.17 -14.04 18.26
N PRO A 229 11.86 -14.39 17.00
CA PRO A 229 12.65 -15.37 16.23
C PRO A 229 14.06 -14.88 15.87
N ILE A 230 14.34 -13.59 16.05
CA ILE A 230 15.62 -12.95 15.73
C ILE A 230 16.52 -12.85 16.98
N CYS A 231 15.96 -13.07 18.17
CA CYS A 231 16.70 -12.94 19.42
C CYS A 231 17.38 -14.26 19.82
N ILE A 232 18.49 -14.56 19.16
CA ILE A 232 19.20 -15.85 19.26
C ILE A 232 20.58 -15.75 19.94
N CYS A 233 20.86 -14.66 20.67
CA CYS A 233 22.14 -14.46 21.33
C CYS A 233 22.31 -15.44 22.51
N ASP A 234 23.49 -16.04 22.64
CA ASP A 234 23.85 -16.92 23.77
C ASP A 234 24.01 -16.13 25.08
N GLU A 235 24.50 -14.89 25.00
CA GLU A 235 24.62 -13.94 26.11
C GLU A 235 23.75 -12.71 25.81
N CYS A 236 22.87 -12.33 26.75
CA CYS A 236 21.90 -11.26 26.56
C CYS A 236 22.23 -10.05 27.43
N ASP A 237 22.46 -8.87 26.83
CA ASP A 237 22.72 -7.64 27.61
C ASP A 237 21.54 -7.21 28.49
N LEU A 238 20.32 -7.72 28.23
CA LEU A 238 19.16 -7.50 29.11
C LEU A 238 19.24 -8.26 30.43
N GLU A 239 20.16 -9.22 30.54
CA GLU A 239 20.48 -9.98 31.75
C GLU A 239 21.82 -9.55 32.37
N SER A 240 22.57 -8.67 31.70
CA SER A 240 23.82 -8.15 32.24
C SER A 240 23.57 -7.19 33.40
N ALA A 241 24.19 -7.49 34.54
CA ALA A 241 24.17 -6.63 35.73
C ALA A 241 24.84 -5.26 35.50
N ASP A 242 25.67 -5.13 34.46
CA ASP A 242 26.34 -3.87 34.10
C ASP A 242 25.35 -2.84 33.54
N TRP A 243 24.31 -3.32 32.86
CA TRP A 243 23.33 -2.47 32.20
C TRP A 243 21.98 -2.45 32.90
N ILE A 244 21.58 -3.55 33.54
CA ILE A 244 20.24 -3.72 34.13
C ILE A 244 20.37 -4.21 35.57
N ALA A 245 19.80 -3.44 36.51
CA ALA A 245 19.76 -3.84 37.91
C ALA A 245 19.01 -5.17 38.13
N LEU A 246 19.64 -6.10 38.84
CA LEU A 246 19.09 -7.40 39.20
C LEU A 246 18.03 -7.26 40.31
N GLY A 247 16.93 -8.01 40.22
CA GLY A 247 15.87 -8.04 41.23
C GLY A 247 14.94 -6.80 41.28
N GLN A 248 15.21 -5.77 40.49
CA GLN A 248 14.38 -4.56 40.44
C GLN A 248 13.26 -4.70 39.40
N ILE A 249 12.01 -4.51 39.87
CA ILE A 249 10.79 -4.49 39.06
C ILE A 249 9.96 -3.26 39.48
N PRO A 250 9.57 -2.38 38.55
CA PRO A 250 9.88 -2.39 37.12
C PRO A 250 11.37 -2.15 36.82
N PRO A 251 11.88 -2.51 35.63
CA PRO A 251 13.23 -2.17 35.22
C PRO A 251 13.44 -0.67 35.16
N ASP A 252 14.70 -0.23 35.26
CA ASP A 252 15.06 1.17 35.12
C ASP A 252 14.59 1.73 33.78
N PHE A 253 13.75 2.75 33.84
CA PHE A 253 13.30 3.49 32.68
C PHE A 253 14.41 4.41 32.19
N PRO A 254 14.65 4.52 30.87
CA PRO A 254 14.10 3.73 29.76
C PRO A 254 15.00 2.57 29.29
N LEU A 255 16.07 2.28 30.03
CA LEU A 255 17.25 1.58 29.53
C LEU A 255 16.96 0.15 29.04
N PHE A 256 16.21 -0.65 29.80
CA PHE A 256 15.84 -2.03 29.42
C PHE A 256 15.17 -2.10 28.04
N HIS A 257 14.17 -1.25 27.82
CA HIS A 257 13.38 -1.26 26.59
C HIS A 257 14.14 -0.66 25.42
N LEU A 258 14.98 0.36 25.67
CA LEU A 258 15.83 0.94 24.63
C LEU A 258 16.92 -0.03 24.18
N ILE A 259 17.62 -0.70 25.09
CA ILE A 259 18.62 -1.74 24.74
C ILE A 259 17.97 -2.78 23.83
N ARG A 260 16.79 -3.28 24.23
CA ARG A 260 16.03 -4.22 23.41
C ARG A 260 15.70 -3.67 22.03
N ALA A 261 15.16 -2.45 21.98
CA ALA A 261 14.79 -1.80 20.73
C ALA A 261 16.00 -1.60 19.80
N TYR A 262 17.16 -1.23 20.33
CA TYR A 262 18.40 -1.09 19.58
C TYR A 262 18.92 -2.42 19.02
N HIS A 263 18.82 -3.51 19.78
CA HIS A 263 19.31 -4.82 19.33
C HIS A 263 18.53 -5.42 18.17
N VAL A 264 17.25 -5.09 18.06
CA VAL A 264 16.40 -5.52 16.94
C VAL A 264 16.24 -4.42 15.89
N ALA A 265 16.87 -3.27 16.07
CA ALA A 265 16.66 -2.09 15.23
C ALA A 265 17.08 -2.31 13.77
N ASP A 266 17.91 -3.29 13.46
CA ASP A 266 18.37 -3.56 12.09
C ASP A 266 17.59 -4.71 11.43
N SER A 267 17.06 -5.63 12.24
CA SER A 267 16.54 -6.92 11.78
C SER A 267 15.03 -7.10 12.00
N CYS A 268 14.40 -6.25 12.82
CA CYS A 268 12.96 -6.36 13.13
C CYS A 268 12.09 -6.23 11.87
N VAL A 269 11.29 -7.26 11.59
CA VAL A 269 10.32 -7.27 10.48
C VAL A 269 8.94 -6.71 10.86
N GLY A 270 8.77 -6.29 12.12
CA GLY A 270 7.53 -5.65 12.58
C GLY A 270 6.34 -6.60 12.78
N CYS A 271 6.56 -7.89 13.02
CA CYS A 271 5.48 -8.89 13.16
C CYS A 271 4.56 -8.71 14.39
N GLY A 272 4.94 -7.86 15.36
CA GLY A 272 4.11 -7.55 16.53
C GLY A 272 4.06 -8.61 17.64
N ALA A 273 4.69 -9.78 17.47
CA ALA A 273 4.66 -10.86 18.46
C ALA A 273 5.11 -10.43 19.87
N CYS A 274 6.10 -9.54 19.95
CA CYS A 274 6.61 -8.99 21.22
C CYS A 274 5.56 -8.18 22.01
N GLU A 275 4.66 -7.49 21.32
CA GLU A 275 3.57 -6.71 21.92
C GLU A 275 2.41 -7.64 22.29
N ALA A 276 2.06 -8.57 21.40
CA ALA A 276 0.99 -9.54 21.63
C ALA A 276 1.25 -10.46 22.84
N THR A 277 2.51 -10.83 23.09
CA THR A 277 2.87 -11.67 24.25
C THR A 277 2.96 -10.89 25.56
N CYS A 278 2.92 -9.55 25.54
CA CYS A 278 3.16 -8.75 26.73
C CYS A 278 1.93 -8.77 27.66
N PRO A 279 2.02 -9.35 28.88
CA PRO A 279 0.87 -9.41 29.79
C PRO A 279 0.45 -8.03 30.32
N MET A 280 1.31 -7.03 30.17
CA MET A 280 1.08 -5.65 30.62
C MET A 280 0.62 -4.73 29.48
N ASN A 281 0.37 -5.28 28.28
CA ASN A 281 -0.06 -4.55 27.08
C ASN A 281 0.84 -3.34 26.75
N ILE A 282 2.15 -3.49 26.91
CA ILE A 282 3.12 -2.43 26.59
C ILE A 282 3.25 -2.37 25.05
N PRO A 283 3.16 -1.18 24.43
CA PRO A 283 3.22 -1.02 22.96
C PRO A 283 4.66 -1.18 22.43
N LEU A 284 5.22 -2.37 22.57
CA LEU A 284 6.62 -2.69 22.26
C LEU A 284 6.92 -2.57 20.77
N LEU A 285 5.95 -2.87 19.88
CA LEU A 285 6.16 -2.70 18.45
C LEU A 285 6.36 -1.22 18.11
N SER A 286 5.66 -0.31 18.80
CA SER A 286 5.75 1.14 18.58
C SER A 286 7.14 1.69 18.93
N ILE A 287 7.74 1.26 20.04
CA ILE A 287 9.11 1.70 20.41
C ILE A 287 10.17 1.11 19.49
N HIS A 288 10.06 -0.17 19.12
CA HIS A 288 10.98 -0.80 18.16
C HIS A 288 10.94 -0.07 16.81
N ASN A 289 9.73 0.24 16.34
CA ASN A 289 9.49 1.02 15.15
C ASN A 289 10.11 2.42 15.23
N TRP A 290 10.08 3.06 16.40
CA TRP A 290 10.65 4.39 16.61
C TRP A 290 12.18 4.37 16.51
N VAL A 291 12.83 3.38 17.12
CA VAL A 291 14.29 3.24 17.14
C VAL A 291 14.82 2.79 15.78
N HIS A 292 14.17 1.82 15.13
CA HIS A 292 14.50 1.38 13.76
C HIS A 292 14.56 2.55 12.75
N ARG A 293 13.80 3.62 12.99
CA ARG A 293 13.66 4.77 12.08
C ARG A 293 14.66 5.91 12.33
N GLN A 294 15.50 5.83 13.37
CA GLN A 294 16.51 6.87 13.60
C GLN A 294 17.75 6.55 12.74
N ASP A 295 18.09 7.46 11.82
CA ASP A 295 19.36 7.36 11.11
C ASP A 295 20.51 7.41 12.13
N PRO A 296 21.40 6.40 12.17
CA PRO A 296 22.50 6.38 13.12
C PRO A 296 23.36 7.65 13.08
N GLN A 297 23.50 8.29 11.92
CA GLN A 297 24.25 9.54 11.76
C GLN A 297 23.57 10.68 12.54
N LYS A 298 22.24 10.79 12.50
CA LYS A 298 21.48 11.79 13.28
C LYS A 298 21.54 11.50 14.78
N LEU A 299 21.49 10.22 15.18
CA LEU A 299 21.57 9.83 16.58
C LEU A 299 22.95 10.18 17.18
N PHE A 300 24.03 9.82 16.49
CA PHE A 300 25.40 10.09 16.94
C PHE A 300 25.84 11.56 16.75
N GLU A 301 25.08 12.38 16.02
CA GLU A 301 25.23 13.84 16.01
C GLU A 301 24.80 14.51 17.30
N PHE A 302 23.79 13.94 17.97
CA PHE A 302 23.15 14.56 19.13
C PHE A 302 23.74 14.14 20.47
N VAL A 303 24.68 13.19 20.51
CA VAL A 303 25.34 12.78 21.77
C VAL A 303 26.29 13.89 22.23
N PRO A 304 25.95 14.65 23.28
CA PRO A 304 26.77 15.78 23.69
C PRO A 304 28.12 15.27 24.23
N GLY A 305 29.23 15.80 23.71
CA GLY A 305 30.58 15.46 24.16
C GLY A 305 31.22 14.23 23.49
N LEU A 306 30.60 13.64 22.46
CA LEU A 306 31.21 12.53 21.73
C LEU A 306 32.36 13.01 20.84
N ASP A 307 33.55 12.45 21.05
CA ASP A 307 34.74 12.78 20.26
C ASP A 307 34.53 12.48 18.74
N PRO A 308 34.91 13.41 17.83
CA PRO A 308 34.73 13.27 16.39
C PRO A 308 35.38 12.03 15.77
N GLU A 309 36.47 11.51 16.35
CA GLU A 309 37.19 10.35 15.83
C GLU A 309 36.49 9.04 16.23
N THR A 310 36.07 8.91 17.48
CA THR A 310 35.24 7.81 17.99
C THR A 310 33.90 7.77 17.27
N ARG A 311 33.26 8.92 17.05
CA ARG A 311 32.05 9.05 16.23
C ARG A 311 32.24 8.44 14.84
N ARG A 312 33.35 8.76 14.17
CA ARG A 312 33.65 8.26 12.82
C ARG A 312 33.92 6.76 12.81
N LYS A 313 34.62 6.24 13.83
CA LYS A 313 34.88 4.81 14.00
C LYS A 313 33.59 4.01 14.20
N LEU A 314 32.66 4.51 15.03
CA LEU A 314 31.36 3.88 15.28
C LEU A 314 30.48 3.84 14.02
N ILE A 315 30.33 4.98 13.33
CA ILE A 315 29.57 5.05 12.07
C ILE A 315 30.16 4.09 11.02
N ASN A 316 31.49 4.04 10.91
CA ASN A 316 32.16 3.14 9.98
C ASN A 316 32.01 1.66 10.37
N ASN A 317 31.94 1.32 11.65
CA ASN A 317 31.75 -0.05 12.11
C ASN A 317 30.34 -0.58 11.80
N VAL A 318 29.31 0.24 12.04
CA VAL A 318 27.92 -0.06 11.66
C VAL A 318 27.81 -0.27 10.15
N LYS A 319 28.46 0.58 9.34
CA LYS A 319 28.49 0.45 7.87
C LYS A 319 29.28 -0.78 7.38
N ARG A 320 30.30 -1.23 8.12
CA ARG A 320 31.16 -2.38 7.76
C ARG A 320 30.53 -3.74 8.04
N THR A 321 29.47 -3.78 8.84
CA THR A 321 28.79 -5.02 9.22
C THR A 321 27.36 -5.06 8.66
N PRO A 322 27.17 -5.08 7.32
CA PRO A 322 25.84 -5.24 6.76
C PRO A 322 25.28 -6.63 7.14
N ILE A 323 24.01 -6.64 7.58
CA ILE A 323 23.24 -7.79 8.09
C ILE A 323 23.42 -9.06 7.24
N ALA A 324 23.57 -8.90 5.93
CA ALA A 324 23.76 -9.96 4.95
C ALA A 324 24.94 -10.93 5.21
N LYS A 325 25.88 -10.61 6.12
CA LYS A 325 27.04 -11.46 6.42
C LYS A 325 27.03 -12.13 7.80
N ARG A 326 25.97 -11.97 8.62
CA ARG A 326 25.82 -12.80 9.83
C ARG A 326 25.40 -14.21 9.39
N LYS A 327 26.34 -15.16 9.42
CA LYS A 327 26.04 -16.57 9.18
C LYS A 327 24.98 -17.01 10.21
N VAL A 328 23.79 -17.33 9.72
CA VAL A 328 22.81 -18.13 10.47
C VAL A 328 23.50 -19.47 10.75
N ARG A 329 23.70 -19.80 12.03
CA ARG A 329 23.98 -21.19 12.39
C ARG A 329 22.70 -21.96 12.04
N ALA A 330 22.82 -22.91 11.12
CA ALA A 330 21.81 -23.92 10.86
C ALA A 330 21.49 -24.69 12.15
#